data_AF-A0A0L8N3B1-F1
#
_entry.id   AF-A0A0L8N3B1-F1
#
_cell.length_a   1.000
_cell.length_b   1.000
_cell.length_c   1.000
_cell.angle_alpha   90.00
_cell.angle_beta   90.00
_cell.angle_gamma   90.00
#
_symmetry.space_group_name_H-M   'P 1'
#
loop_
_entity.id
_entity.type
_entity.pdbx_description
1 polymer ?
#
loop_
_entity_poly.entity_id
_entity_poly.type
_entity_poly.pdbx_seq_one_letter_code
_entity_poly.pdbx_strand_id
1 'polypeptide(L)' 'APSSPDPEYARLLATPEQVRELSDWGPAGHDELAAVHAARTRLGLPAPPRTPPTELPEEGALR' A
#
# COMPACT_ATOMS: atom_id res chain seq x y z
N ALA A 1 13.56 -27.10 19.27
CA ALA A 1 12.30 -26.45 19.70
C ALA A 1 11.36 -26.42 18.51
N PRO A 2 10.04 -26.60 18.67
CA PRO A 2 9.13 -26.39 17.54
C PRO A 2 9.25 -24.92 17.11
N SER A 3 9.36 -24.69 15.81
CA SER A 3 9.27 -23.36 15.20
C SER A 3 7.94 -22.72 15.62
N SER A 4 7.97 -21.49 16.12
CA SER A 4 6.75 -20.71 16.33
C SER A 4 5.93 -20.69 15.05
N PRO A 5 4.58 -20.74 15.12
CA PRO A 5 3.77 -20.54 13.92
C PRO A 5 4.13 -19.19 13.31
N ASP A 6 4.27 -19.15 11.99
CA ASP A 6 4.43 -17.89 11.27
C ASP A 6 3.28 -16.95 11.67
N PRO A 7 3.56 -15.67 11.96
CA PRO A 7 2.49 -14.74 12.32
C PRO A 7 1.51 -14.59 11.16
N GLU A 8 0.22 -14.48 11.50
CA GLU A 8 -0.86 -14.24 10.55
C GLU A 8 -0.69 -12.84 9.94
N TYR A 9 -0.49 -12.77 8.62
CA TYR A 9 -0.31 -11.51 7.91
C TYR A 9 -1.52 -11.20 7.05
N ALA A 10 -2.22 -10.10 7.35
CA ALA A 10 -3.25 -9.55 6.48
C ALA A 10 -2.63 -8.93 5.21
N ARG A 11 -3.26 -9.14 4.05
CA ARG A 11 -2.91 -8.47 2.78
C ARG A 11 -3.84 -7.29 2.57
N LEU A 12 -3.31 -6.10 2.34
CA LEU A 12 -4.10 -4.89 2.18
C LEU A 12 -3.95 -4.29 0.78
N LEU A 13 -5.06 -3.93 0.15
CA LEU A 13 -5.10 -3.00 -0.97
C LEU A 13 -5.10 -1.57 -0.42
N ALA A 14 -4.03 -0.82 -0.71
CA ALA A 14 -3.77 0.51 -0.19
C ALA A 14 -3.26 1.44 -1.31
N THR A 15 -3.56 2.73 -1.22
CA THR A 15 -2.96 3.74 -2.11
C THR A 15 -1.49 3.96 -1.77
N PRO A 16 -0.67 4.51 -2.69
CA PRO A 16 0.72 4.85 -2.37
C PRO A 16 0.88 5.74 -1.13
N GLU A 17 -0.05 6.69 -0.92
CA GLU A 17 -0.10 7.52 0.29
C GLU A 17 -0.31 6.67 1.55
N GLN A 18 -1.21 5.68 1.50
CA GLN A 18 -1.48 4.81 2.64
C GLN A 18 -0.35 3.82 2.90
N VAL A 19 0.30 3.32 1.85
CA VAL A 19 1.52 2.49 2.03
C VAL A 19 2.58 3.29 2.77
N ARG A 20 2.75 4.58 2.44
CA ARG A 20 3.66 5.47 3.17
C ARG A 20 3.27 5.66 4.65
N GLU A 21 1.98 5.71 4.96
CA GLU A 21 1.48 5.82 6.34
C GLU A 21 1.68 4.52 7.14
N LEU A 22 1.57 3.36 6.48
CA LEU A 22 1.64 2.03 7.11
C LEU A 22 3.05 1.45 7.18
N SER A 23 3.97 1.93 6.36
CA SER A 23 5.33 1.40 6.24
C SER A 23 6.38 2.37 6.81
N ASP A 24 7.40 1.81 7.45
CA ASP A 24 8.57 2.58 7.86
C ASP A 24 9.60 2.65 6.72
N TRP A 25 9.22 3.28 5.60
CA TRP A 25 10.08 3.45 4.42
C TRP A 25 11.18 4.50 4.59
N GLY A 26 11.30 5.12 5.77
CA GLY A 26 12.32 6.13 6.06
C GLY A 26 12.24 7.35 5.10
N PRO A 27 13.31 8.15 4.96
CA PRO A 27 13.28 9.34 4.11
C PRO A 27 12.96 9.09 2.62
N ALA A 28 13.38 7.94 2.08
CA ALA A 28 13.24 7.61 0.66
C ALA A 28 11.78 7.60 0.18
N GLY A 29 10.82 7.19 1.02
CA GLY A 29 9.42 7.17 0.60
C GLY A 29 8.78 8.57 0.42
N HIS A 30 9.45 9.67 0.80
CA HIS A 30 9.02 11.00 0.36
C HIS A 30 9.26 11.21 -1.13
N ASP A 31 10.43 10.80 -1.63
CA ASP A 31 10.78 10.94 -3.04
C ASP A 31 9.92 10.03 -3.91
N GLU A 32 9.66 8.79 -3.45
CA GLU A 32 8.74 7.87 -4.13
C GLU A 32 7.32 8.43 -4.20
N LEU A 33 6.81 9.00 -3.11
CA LEU A 33 5.47 9.59 -3.12
C LEU A 33 5.39 10.81 -4.03
N ALA A 34 6.45 11.63 -4.09
CA ALA A 34 6.54 12.74 -5.03
C ALA A 34 6.55 12.26 -6.50
N ALA A 35 7.27 11.18 -6.80
CA ALA A 35 7.29 10.56 -8.13
C ALA A 35 5.89 10.05 -8.54
N VAL A 36 5.16 9.42 -7.62
CA VAL A 36 3.77 9.01 -7.83
C VAL A 36 2.88 10.21 -8.14
N HIS A 37 2.97 11.28 -7.36
CA HIS A 37 2.17 12.49 -7.60
C HIS A 37 2.47 13.12 -8.97
N ALA A 38 3.75 13.22 -9.34
CA ALA A 38 4.16 13.71 -10.65
C ALA A 38 3.67 12.82 -11.80
N ALA A 39 3.64 11.49 -11.63
CA ALA A 39 3.06 10.58 -12.61
C ALA A 39 1.55 10.78 -12.74
N ARG A 40 0.85 10.93 -11.61
CA ARG A 40 -0.60 11.15 -11.55
C ARG A 40 -1.00 12.42 -12.32
N THR A 41 -0.27 13.51 -12.13
CA THR A 41 -0.44 14.76 -12.89
C THR A 41 -0.22 14.56 -14.39
N ARG A 42 0.86 13.89 -14.79
CA ARG A 42 1.17 13.64 -16.21
C ARG A 42 0.10 12.80 -16.91
N LEU A 43 -0.50 11.86 -16.18
CA LEU A 43 -1.54 10.97 -16.69
C LEU A 43 -2.96 11.56 -16.56
N GLY A 44 -3.12 12.74 -15.96
CA GLY A 44 -4.44 13.33 -15.72
C GLY A 44 -5.31 12.53 -14.74
N LEU A 45 -4.69 11.75 -13.87
CA LEU A 45 -5.40 10.90 -12.90
C LEU A 45 -5.79 11.72 -11.66
N PRO A 46 -7.00 11.55 -11.11
CA PRO A 46 -7.38 12.20 -9.86
C PRO A 46 -6.66 11.56 -8.67
N ALA A 47 -6.47 12.34 -7.60
CA ALA A 47 -6.05 11.77 -6.33
C ALA A 47 -7.15 10.81 -5.82
N PRO A 48 -6.79 9.61 -5.33
CA PRO A 48 -7.78 8.70 -4.77
C PRO A 48 -8.41 9.32 -3.50
N PRO A 49 -9.70 9.08 -3.25
CA PRO A 49 -10.35 9.52 -2.01
C PRO A 49 -9.70 8.83 -0.81
N ARG A 50 -9.73 9.49 0.35
CA ARG A 50 -9.27 8.88 1.60
C ARG A 50 -10.32 7.90 2.13
N THR A 51 -10.14 6.62 1.80
CA THR A 51 -10.91 5.49 2.32
C THR A 51 -9.99 4.55 3.08
N PRO A 52 -10.45 3.81 4.11
CA PRO A 52 -9.63 2.81 4.78
C PRO A 52 -9.04 1.77 3.79
N PRO A 53 -7.84 1.20 4.06
CA PRO A 53 -7.31 0.10 3.27
C PRO A 53 -8.29 -1.08 3.25
N THR A 54 -8.37 -1.77 2.11
CA THR A 54 -9.23 -2.95 1.97
C THR A 54 -8.43 -4.21 2.20
N GLU A 55 -8.85 -5.06 3.12
CA GLU A 55 -8.24 -6.38 3.30
C GLU A 55 -8.60 -7.30 2.13
N LEU A 56 -7.59 -7.97 1.60
CA LEU A 56 -7.71 -8.91 0.50
C LEU A 56 -7.82 -10.34 1.07
N PRO A 57 -8.63 -11.21 0.44
CA PRO A 57 -8.72 -12.61 0.83
C PRO A 57 -7.36 -13.32 0.68
N GLU A 58 -7.14 -14.37 1.48
CA GLU A 58 -5.89 -15.15 1.48
C GLU A 58 -5.61 -15.81 0.12
N GLU A 59 -6.65 -16.21 -0.61
CA GLU A 59 -6.56 -16.66 -1.99
C GLU A 59 -6.87 -15.48 -2.93
N GLY A 60 -5.98 -15.23 -3.90
CA GLY A 60 -6.08 -14.13 -4.86
C GLY A 60 -7.22 -14.25 -5.88
N ALA A 61 -8.46 -14.46 -5.44
CA ALA A 61 -9.64 -14.51 -6.28
C ALA A 61 -10.22 -13.11 -6.49
N LEU A 62 -9.52 -12.33 -7.32
CA LEU A 62 -10.26 -11.52 -8.29
C LEU A 62 -11.06 -12.51 -9.15
N ARG A 63 -12.37 -12.58 -8.95
CA ARG A 63 -13.29 -13.09 -9.97
C ARG A 63 -13.74 -11.94 -10.84
#